data_AF-A0A2X1PLV5-F1
#
_entry.id   AF-A0A2X1PLV5-F1
#
_cell.length_a   1.000
_cell.length_b   1.000
_cell.length_c   1.000
_cell.angle_alpha   90.00
_cell.angle_beta   90.00
_cell.angle_gamma   90.00
#
_symmetry.space_group_name_H-M   'P 1'
#
loop_
_entity.id
_entity.type
_entity.pdbx_description
1 polymer ?
#
loop_
_entity_poly.entity_id
_entity_poly.type
_entity_poly.pdbx_seq_one_letter_code
_entity_poly.pdbx_strand_id
1 'polypeptide(L)'
;MMTSNSYWQRLKVAFQYFMPQIYLTQIAGWFAKQKWGKITHFVIKAFAKKYNIDMSIAQKEQFSDYASFNEFFYSSVKRKRTSN
;
A
#
# COMPACT_ATOMS: atom_id res chain seq x y z
N MET A 1 28.30 -32.00 -5.38
CA MET A 1 27.75 -32.49 -4.10
C MET A 1 27.17 -31.30 -3.36
N MET A 2 25.86 -31.27 -3.12
CA MET A 2 25.17 -30.09 -2.57
C MET A 2 24.45 -30.51 -1.29
N THR A 3 25.17 -30.56 -0.18
CA THR A 3 24.61 -30.80 1.16
C THR A 3 24.05 -29.48 1.70
N SER A 4 23.00 -28.96 1.07
CA SER A 4 22.22 -27.87 1.66
C SER A 4 21.10 -28.50 2.49
N ASN A 5 21.10 -28.23 3.80
CA ASN A 5 20.10 -28.65 4.78
C ASN A 5 18.67 -28.62 4.22
N SER A 6 18.20 -29.75 3.69
CA SER A 6 16.93 -29.91 2.97
C SER A 6 15.72 -29.54 3.85
N TYR A 7 15.87 -29.70 5.17
CA TYR A 7 14.89 -29.30 6.17
C TYR A 7 14.66 -27.79 6.25
N TRP A 8 15.71 -26.97 6.14
CA TRP A 8 15.58 -25.51 6.17
C TRP A 8 14.86 -24.96 4.94
N GLN A 9 15.10 -25.56 3.78
CA GLN A 9 14.40 -25.22 2.55
C GLN A 9 12.91 -25.60 2.64
N ARG A 10 12.61 -26.80 3.15
CA ARG A 10 11.23 -27.25 3.40
C ARG A 10 10.50 -26.36 4.40
N LEU A 11 11.17 -25.88 5.45
CA LEU A 11 10.59 -24.96 6.42
C LEU A 11 10.26 -23.60 5.80
N LYS A 12 11.15 -23.06 4.95
CA LYS A 12 10.90 -21.82 4.19
C LYS A 12 9.77 -21.97 3.18
N VAL A 13 9.72 -23.10 2.46
CA VAL A 13 8.65 -23.40 1.50
C VAL A 13 7.33 -23.60 2.23
N ALA A 14 7.31 -24.31 3.37
CA ALA A 14 6.12 -24.44 4.21
C ALA A 14 5.66 -23.09 4.74
N PHE A 15 6.57 -22.23 5.21
CA PHE A 15 6.25 -20.85 5.61
C PHE A 15 5.75 -20.01 4.44
N GLN A 16 6.29 -20.17 3.24
CA GLN A 16 5.82 -19.49 2.03
C GLN A 16 4.44 -20.01 1.58
N TYR A 17 4.15 -21.29 1.78
CA TYR A 17 2.84 -21.89 1.52
C TYR A 17 1.81 -21.48 2.57
N PHE A 18 2.25 -21.39 3.83
CA PHE A 18 1.50 -20.83 4.94
C PHE A 18 1.47 -19.31 4.91
N MET A 19 2.24 -18.64 4.05
CA MET A 19 2.20 -17.18 3.92
C MET A 19 0.88 -16.88 3.24
N PRO A 20 -0.15 -16.49 3.99
CA PRO A 20 -1.45 -16.40 3.40
C PRO A 20 -1.40 -15.02 2.75
N GLN A 21 -1.37 -14.96 1.43
CA GLN A 21 -1.34 -13.70 0.67
C GLN A 21 -2.42 -12.71 1.16
N ILE A 22 -3.47 -13.25 1.76
CA ILE A 22 -4.53 -12.56 2.50
C ILE A 22 -3.99 -11.72 3.66
N TYR A 23 -3.05 -12.21 4.48
CA TYR A 23 -2.56 -11.48 5.67
C TYR A 23 -1.70 -10.29 5.25
N LEU A 24 -0.88 -10.43 4.20
CA LEU A 24 -0.14 -9.29 3.65
C LEU A 24 -1.11 -8.19 3.16
N THR A 25 -2.17 -8.61 2.47
CA THR A 25 -3.24 -7.70 2.01
C THR A 25 -3.97 -7.06 3.20
N GLN A 26 -4.28 -7.81 4.25
CA GLN A 26 -4.96 -7.30 5.45
C GLN A 26 -4.07 -6.36 6.25
N ILE A 27 -2.78 -6.68 6.42
CA ILE A 27 -1.80 -5.81 7.10
C ILE A 27 -1.61 -4.53 6.29
N ALA A 28 -1.51 -4.62 4.97
CA ALA A 28 -1.45 -3.45 4.10
C ALA A 28 -2.72 -2.59 4.22
N GLY A 29 -3.90 -3.21 4.26
CA GLY A 29 -5.17 -2.52 4.46
C GLY A 29 -5.29 -1.86 5.85
N TRP A 30 -4.83 -2.55 6.90
CA TRP A 30 -4.78 -2.00 8.26
C TRP A 30 -3.80 -0.82 8.33
N PHE A 31 -2.61 -0.97 7.74
CA PHE A 31 -1.61 0.08 7.65
C PHE A 31 -2.12 1.29 6.86
N ALA A 32 -2.80 1.06 5.74
CA ALA A 32 -3.35 2.13 4.90
C ALA A 32 -4.44 2.96 5.61
N LYS A 33 -5.20 2.34 6.53
CA LYS A 33 -6.22 3.03 7.34
C LYS A 33 -5.62 3.81 8.51
N GLN A 34 -4.41 3.45 8.92
CA GLN A 34 -3.85 3.98 10.15
C GLN A 34 -3.35 5.41 9.95
N LYS A 35 -3.65 6.29 10.91
CA LYS A 35 -3.39 7.73 10.83
C LYS A 35 -2.11 8.08 11.57
N TRP A 36 -0.96 7.87 10.91
CA TRP A 36 0.37 8.14 11.50
C TRP A 36 0.85 9.57 11.23
N GLY A 37 -0.04 10.45 10.74
CA GLY A 37 0.24 11.85 10.45
C GLY A 37 1.43 12.01 9.51
N LYS A 38 2.58 12.44 10.06
CA LYS A 38 3.81 12.70 9.31
C LYS A 38 4.30 11.50 8.48
N ILE A 39 4.19 10.28 9.01
CA ILE A 39 4.63 9.08 8.28
C ILE A 39 3.72 8.81 7.09
N THR A 40 2.40 8.92 7.30
CA THR A 40 1.40 8.79 6.23
C THR A 40 1.66 9.81 5.13
N HIS A 41 1.89 11.08 5.48
CA HIS A 41 2.18 12.14 4.50
C HIS A 41 3.47 11.87 3.72
N PHE A 42 4.51 11.36 4.38
CA PHE A 42 5.75 10.97 3.72
C PHE A 42 5.52 9.85 2.70
N VAL A 43 4.79 8.79 3.08
CA VAL A 43 4.45 7.68 2.19
C VAL A 43 3.62 8.15 1.00
N ILE A 44 2.60 8.99 1.23
CA ILE A 44 1.78 9.58 0.16
C ILE A 44 2.65 10.39 -0.79
N LYS A 45 3.52 11.27 -0.27
CA LYS A 45 4.41 12.11 -1.10
C LYS A 45 5.38 11.26 -1.93
N ALA A 46 5.98 10.24 -1.32
CA ALA A 46 6.86 9.30 -2.03
C ALA A 46 6.10 8.54 -3.13
N PHE A 47 4.86 8.12 -2.84
CA PHE A 47 4.00 7.44 -3.79
C PHE A 47 3.62 8.36 -4.97
N ALA A 48 3.15 9.56 -4.69
CA ALA A 48 2.81 10.55 -5.71
C ALA A 48 4.00 10.87 -6.62
N LYS A 49 5.20 11.03 -6.05
CA LYS A 49 6.43 11.25 -6.81
C LYS A 49 6.81 10.04 -7.66
N LYS A 50 6.68 8.82 -7.13
CA LYS A 50 7.07 7.59 -7.83
C LYS A 50 6.14 7.27 -9.00
N TYR A 51 4.85 7.56 -8.86
CA TYR A 51 3.84 7.29 -9.88
C TYR A 51 3.47 8.54 -10.71
N ASN A 52 4.16 9.68 -10.53
CA ASN A 52 3.83 10.96 -11.15
C ASN A 52 2.34 11.28 -11.09
N ILE A 53 1.76 11.18 -9.89
CA ILE A 53 0.35 11.47 -9.68
C ILE A 53 0.12 12.96 -9.87
N ASP A 54 -0.79 13.27 -10.79
CA ASP A 54 -1.28 14.62 -10.97
C ASP A 54 -2.17 15.00 -9.77
N MET A 55 -1.72 15.98 -8.99
CA MET A 55 -2.47 16.47 -7.83
C MET A 55 -3.55 17.48 -8.22
N SER A 56 -3.55 18.00 -9.45
CA SER A 56 -4.60 18.90 -9.95
C SER A 56 -5.94 18.20 -10.15
N ILE A 57 -5.93 16.88 -10.33
CA ILE A 57 -7.14 16.05 -10.36
C ILE A 57 -7.57 15.56 -8.97
N ALA A 58 -6.68 15.65 -7.97
CA ALA A 58 -6.98 15.24 -6.60
C ALA A 58 -7.93 16.24 -5.93
N GLN A 59 -8.74 15.76 -4.99
CA GLN A 59 -9.72 16.60 -4.31
C GLN A 59 -9.09 17.58 -3.30
N LYS A 60 -7.88 17.27 -2.81
CA LYS A 60 -7.10 18.11 -1.90
C LYS A 60 -5.73 18.34 -2.52
N GLU A 61 -5.31 19.60 -2.63
CA GLU A 61 -4.04 19.97 -3.26
C GLU A 61 -2.83 19.59 -2.38
N GLN A 62 -3.01 19.63 -1.06
CA GLN A 62 -1.93 19.35 -0.12
C GLN A 62 -1.95 17.91 0.36
N PHE A 63 -0.79 17.25 0.30
CA PHE A 63 -0.61 15.89 0.83
C PHE A 63 -0.86 15.79 2.33
N SER A 64 -0.69 16.90 3.06
CA SER A 64 -0.92 17.00 4.51
C SER A 64 -2.38 16.89 4.91
N ASP A 65 -3.30 17.13 3.99
CA ASP A 65 -4.72 17.17 4.28
C ASP A 65 -5.36 15.77 4.29
N TYR A 66 -4.58 14.75 3.92
CA TYR A 66 -4.97 13.35 3.97
C TYR A 66 -4.61 12.76 5.33
N ALA A 67 -5.60 12.22 6.05
CA ALA A 67 -5.37 11.63 7.36
C ALA A 67 -4.75 10.23 7.28
N SER A 68 -4.99 9.51 6.18
CA SER A 68 -4.54 8.14 5.95
C SER A 68 -4.20 7.91 4.48
N PHE A 69 -3.40 6.89 4.17
CA PHE A 69 -3.07 6.53 2.78
C PHE A 69 -4.32 6.06 2.03
N ASN A 70 -5.23 5.38 2.72
CA ASN A 70 -6.51 4.94 2.17
C ASN A 70 -7.35 6.13 1.67
N GLU A 71 -7.40 7.22 2.43
CA GLU A 71 -8.12 8.44 2.04
C GLU A 71 -7.51 9.08 0.78
N PHE A 72 -6.18 9.14 0.70
CA PHE A 72 -5.48 9.60 -0.50
C PHE A 72 -5.78 8.72 -1.72
N PHE A 73 -5.78 7.39 -1.55
CA PHE A 73 -6.02 6.45 -2.63
C PHE A 73 -7.41 6.63 -3.26
N TYR A 74 -8.45 6.76 -2.45
CA TYR A 74 -9.82 7.02 -2.94
C TYR A 74 -10.03 8.44 -3.46
N SER A 75 -9.30 9.44 -2.94
CA SER A 75 -9.45 10.84 -3.34
C SER A 75 -8.71 11.18 -4.64
N SER A 76 -7.57 10.53 -4.91
CA SER A 76 -6.81 10.72 -6.15
C SER A 76 -7.59 10.26 -7.39
N VAL A 77 -8.54 9.33 -7.20
CA VAL A 77 -9.45 8.88 -8.25
C VAL A 77 -10.71 9.73 -8.17
N LYS A 78 -10.73 10.88 -8.88
CA LYS A 78 -12.01 11.50 -9.24
C LYS A 78 -12.85 10.42 -9.90
N ARG A 79 -13.93 9.97 -9.25
CA ARG A 79 -14.96 9.18 -9.92
C ARG A 79 -15.40 9.99 -11.14
N LYS A 80 -14.95 9.60 -12.34
CA LYS A 80 -15.68 9.93 -13.55
C LYS A 80 -17.04 9.27 -13.37
N ARG A 81 -18.02 10.00 -12.83
CA ARG A 81 -19.43 9.64 -12.99
C ARG A 81 -19.65 9.70 -14.49
N THR A 82 -19.51 8.55 -15.15
CA THR A 82 -20.15 8.32 -16.44
C THR A 82 -21.65 8.36 -16.17
N SER A 83 -22.20 9.57 -16.19
CA SER A 83 -23.63 9.77 -16.35
C SER A 83 -23.90 9.52 -17.83
N ASN A 84 -24.41 8.33 -18.14
CA ASN A 84 -25.17 8.07 -19.35
C ASN A 84 -26.61 7.87 -18.92
#